data_AF-A0A7V5X1C6-F1
#
_entry.id   AF-A0A7V5X1C6-F1
#
_cell.length_a   1.000
_cell.length_b   1.000
_cell.length_c   1.000
_cell.angle_alpha   90.00
_cell.angle_beta   90.00
_cell.angle_gamma   90.00
#
_symmetry.space_group_name_H-M   'P 1'
#
loop_
_entity.id
_entity.type
_entity.pdbx_description
1 polymer ?
#
loop_
_entity_poly.entity_id
_entity_poly.type
_entity_poly.pdbx_seq_one_letter_code
_entity_poly.pdbx_strand_id
1 'polypeptide(L)' 'TVPDRVVALDSINTLVIALMILLAVVYDSVVMVDVAIVYAALSFVGTMFIARHVEGGV' A
#
# COMPACT_ATOMS: atom_id res chain seq x y z
N THR A 1 8.35 -15.61 -10.10
CA THR A 1 8.24 -16.58 -8.96
C THR A 1 7.25 -16.03 -7.94
N VAL A 2 6.86 -16.75 -6.88
CA VAL A 2 5.91 -16.23 -5.87
C VAL A 2 6.39 -14.93 -5.21
N PRO A 3 7.68 -14.79 -4.81
CA PRO A 3 8.19 -13.54 -4.22
C PRO A 3 8.11 -12.34 -5.17
N ASP A 4 8.38 -12.55 -6.45
CA ASP A 4 8.34 -11.52 -7.49
C ASP A 4 6.96 -10.86 -7.63
N ARG A 5 5.89 -11.66 -7.46
CA ARG A 5 4.50 -11.15 -7.46
C ARG A 5 4.18 -10.31 -6.23
N VAL A 6 4.78 -10.63 -5.07
CA VAL A 6 4.58 -9.86 -3.83
C VAL A 6 5.25 -8.49 -3.94
N VAL A 7 6.46 -8.43 -4.50
CA VAL A 7 7.17 -7.17 -4.75
C VAL A 7 6.42 -6.29 -5.76
N ALA A 8 5.89 -6.90 -6.83
CA ALA A 8 5.05 -6.18 -7.79
C ALA A 8 3.78 -5.60 -7.14
N LEU A 9 3.13 -6.34 -6.24
CA LEU A 9 1.97 -5.85 -5.50
C LEU A 9 2.31 -4.67 -4.58
N ASP A 10 3.42 -4.75 -3.84
CA ASP A 10 3.87 -3.65 -2.96
C ASP A 10 4.16 -2.36 -3.75
N SER A 11 4.77 -2.51 -4.94
CA SER A 11 5.02 -1.40 -5.86
C SER A 11 3.71 -0.77 -6.38
N ILE A 12 2.71 -1.59 -6.72
CA ILE A 12 1.39 -1.10 -7.17
C ILE A 12 0.70 -0.33 -6.04
N ASN A 13 0.69 -0.86 -4.82
CA ASN A 13 0.07 -0.18 -3.68
C ASN A 13 0.73 1.18 -3.41
N THR A 14 2.06 1.25 -3.51
CA THR A 14 2.79 2.52 -3.40
C THR A 14 2.38 3.52 -4.48
N LEU A 15 2.16 3.06 -5.72
CA LEU A 15 1.70 3.90 -6.83
C LEU A 15 0.26 4.39 -6.61
N VAL A 16 -0.62 3.55 -6.06
CA VAL A 16 -1.99 3.92 -5.68
C VAL A 16 -1.98 4.99 -4.58
N ILE A 17 -1.10 4.88 -3.58
CA ILE A 17 -0.94 5.90 -2.53
C ILE A 17 -0.47 7.23 -3.12
N ALA A 18 0.53 7.19 -4.02
CA ALA A 18 0.99 8.39 -4.71
C ALA A 18 -0.13 9.04 -5.54
N LEU A 19 -0.96 8.23 -6.21
CA LEU A 19 -2.12 8.72 -6.94
C LEU A 19 -3.17 9.35 -6.01
N MET A 20 -3.44 8.76 -4.85
CA MET A 20 -4.37 9.33 -3.87
C MET A 20 -3.91 10.69 -3.36
N ILE A 21 -2.61 10.86 -3.09
CA ILE A 21 -2.06 12.16 -2.70
C ILE A 21 -2.17 13.17 -3.86
N LEU A 22 -1.87 12.75 -5.09
CA LEU A 22 -2.03 13.61 -6.27
C LEU A 22 -3.48 14.09 -6.43
N LEU A 23 -4.45 13.19 -6.30
CA LEU A 23 -5.87 13.53 -6.34
C LEU A 23 -6.28 14.41 -5.16
N ALA A 24 -5.73 14.20 -3.97
CA ALA A 24 -5.97 15.04 -2.81
C ALA A 24 -5.61 16.51 -3.09
N VAL A 25 -4.48 16.74 -3.77
CA VAL A 25 -4.05 18.08 -4.19
C VAL A 25 -4.97 18.66 -5.25
N VAL A 26 -5.38 17.87 -6.25
CA VAL A 26 -6.29 18.33 -7.32
C VAL A 26 -7.67 18.73 -6.78
N TYR A 27 -8.18 18.02 -5.79
CA TYR A 27 -9.49 18.27 -5.19
C TYR A 27 -9.44 19.16 -3.93
N ASP A 28 -8.26 19.65 -3.55
CA ASP A 28 -8.02 20.43 -2.32
C ASP A 28 -8.62 19.77 -1.07
N SER A 29 -8.51 18.44 -0.99
CA SER A 29 -9.19 17.63 0.02
C SER A 29 -8.21 17.09 1.05
N VAL A 30 -8.22 17.71 2.24
CA VAL A 30 -7.40 17.25 3.39
C VAL A 30 -7.79 15.83 3.82
N VAL A 31 -9.08 15.49 3.76
CA VAL A 31 -9.59 14.16 4.14
C VAL A 31 -9.00 13.06 3.25
N MET A 32 -8.74 13.35 1.98
CA MET A 32 -8.13 12.38 1.06
C MET A 32 -6.67 12.07 1.46
N VAL A 33 -5.96 13.04 2.04
CA VAL A 33 -4.61 12.84 2.59
C VAL A 33 -4.66 11.89 3.79
N ASP A 34 -5.62 12.09 4.70
CA ASP A 34 -5.79 11.21 5.86
C ASP A 34 -6.08 9.75 5.43
N VAL A 35 -6.94 9.58 4.42
CA VAL A 35 -7.24 8.25 3.84
C VAL A 35 -5.98 7.64 3.19
N ALA A 36 -5.18 8.43 2.47
CA ALA A 36 -3.95 7.94 1.84
C ALA A 36 -2.94 7.45 2.89
N ILE A 37 -2.80 8.16 4.01
CA ILE A 37 -1.92 7.78 5.11
C ILE A 37 -2.38 6.47 5.76
N VAL A 38 -3.68 6.34 6.06
CA VAL A 38 -4.23 5.09 6.63
C VAL A 38 -4.05 3.93 5.67
N TYR A 39 -4.31 4.14 4.38
CA TYR A 39 -4.13 3.11 3.35
C TYR A 39 -2.67 2.69 3.24
N ALA A 40 -1.72 3.62 3.33
CA ALA A 40 -0.28 3.30 3.33
C ALA A 40 0.10 2.38 4.49
N ALA A 41 -0.38 2.68 5.70
CA ALA A 41 -0.15 1.83 6.87
C ALA A 41 -0.75 0.43 6.70
N LEU A 42 -1.99 0.34 6.20
CA LEU A 42 -2.67 -0.94 5.98
C LEU A 42 -1.99 -1.77 4.88
N SER A 43 -1.54 -1.13 3.80
CA SER A 43 -0.80 -1.80 2.72
C SER A 43 0.48 -2.44 3.25
N PHE A 44 1.25 -1.72 4.07
CA PHE A 44 2.48 -2.23 4.66
C PHE A 44 2.23 -3.41 5.61
N VAL A 45 1.19 -3.33 6.44
CA VAL A 45 0.79 -4.46 7.31
C VAL A 45 0.38 -5.67 6.48
N GLY A 46 -0.36 -5.47 5.39
CA GLY A 46 -0.76 -6.54 4.47
C GLY A 46 0.44 -7.25 3.82
N THR A 47 1.43 -6.51 3.35
CA THR A 47 2.65 -7.11 2.76
C THR A 47 3.50 -7.83 3.80
N MET A 48 3.63 -7.30 5.01
CA MET A 48 4.26 -8.00 6.15
C MET A 48 3.54 -9.31 6.50
N PHE A 49 2.21 -9.32 6.47
CA PHE A 49 1.42 -10.52 6.75
C PHE A 49 1.65 -11.61 5.70
N ILE A 50 1.67 -11.22 4.42
CA ILE A 50 1.98 -12.14 3.31
C ILE A 50 3.41 -12.67 3.44
N ALA A 51 4.37 -11.81 3.75
CA ALA A 51 5.76 -12.21 3.96
C ALA A 51 5.88 -13.24 5.08
N ARG A 52 5.25 -12.99 6.24
CA ARG A 52 5.18 -13.92 7.37
C ARG A 52 4.55 -15.27 7.01
N HIS A 53 3.50 -15.25 6.20
CA HIS A 53 2.83 -16.48 5.78
C HIS A 53 3.71 -17.32 4.84
N VAL A 54 4.45 -16.68 3.93
CA VAL A 54 5.39 -17.36 3.01
C VAL A 54 6.63 -17.87 3.74
N GLU A 55 7.08 -17.19 4.80
CA GLU A 55 8.23 -17.59 5.62
C GLU A 55 7.94 -18.80 6.52
N GLY A 56 6.69 -19.29 6.56
CA GLY A 56 6.28 -20.45 7.38
C GLY A 56 5.86 -20.09 8.80
N GLY A 57 5.52 -18.82 9.04
CA GLY A 57 5.05 -18.32 10.34
C GLY A 57 3.55 -18.55 10.59
N VAL A 58 3.04 -19.78 10.36
CA VAL A 58 1.93 -20.47 11.07
C VAL A 58 2.11 -21.98 10.89
#